data_AF-A0A2D8BCW6-F1
#
_entry.id   AF-A0A2D8BCW6-F1
#
_cell.length_a   1.000
_cell.length_b   1.000
_cell.length_c   1.000
_cell.angle_alpha   90.00
_cell.angle_beta   90.00
_cell.angle_gamma   90.00
#
_symmetry.space_group_name_H-M   'P 1'
#
loop_
_entity.id
_entity.type
_entity.pdbx_description
1 polymer ?
#
loop_
_entity_poly.entity_id
_entity_poly.type
_entity_poly.pdbx_seq_one_letter_code
_entity_poly.pdbx_strand_id
1 'polypeptide(L)'
;MTANKTIGEGMGTKRRWVLAMGALAVGMATSLSALAANVLQDVRYASAPGGKVDITLEFSEPVGDVQAFTTDTPPRIAMDLPGTSNGLDQRRIVIGSGATSAVSAVEAGGRTRVVVDLFRPAGYTTRATGNLLVLTVDGGAQPNNLATGPDPTKKVATALEVANIDFRRGENGAGRVILKFNGDGAAADMRNEGNRLVVDVANASIPEALRRRLDVTDFATPVKSLEPNANAGSTRLVIHTNGAVESMAYQTGNEYVVEVTPKRGAAG
;
A
#
# COMPACT_ATOMS: atom_id res chain seq x y z
N MET A 1 71.23 -67.84 -21.36
CA MET A 1 71.70 -67.95 -22.76
C MET A 1 70.47 -68.18 -23.61
N THR A 2 70.10 -67.36 -24.59
CA THR A 2 70.62 -66.11 -25.16
C THR A 2 69.47 -65.65 -26.09
N ALA A 3 68.98 -64.41 -25.98
CA ALA A 3 69.15 -63.34 -26.99
C ALA A 3 69.12 -63.83 -28.46
N ASN A 4 68.53 -63.14 -29.43
CA ASN A 4 68.47 -61.70 -29.56
C ASN A 4 67.50 -61.33 -30.69
N LYS A 5 66.80 -60.22 -30.48
CA LYS A 5 65.89 -59.57 -31.43
C LYS A 5 66.73 -58.71 -32.36
N THR A 6 66.57 -58.89 -33.66
CA THR A 6 67.22 -58.08 -34.70
C THR A 6 66.64 -56.66 -34.71
N ILE A 7 67.53 -55.69 -34.79
CA ILE A 7 67.29 -54.25 -34.91
C ILE A 7 67.65 -53.87 -36.35
N GLY A 8 66.84 -53.01 -36.98
CA GLY A 8 67.14 -52.40 -38.27
C GLY A 8 66.60 -50.97 -38.28
N GLU A 9 67.50 -50.03 -38.03
CA GLU A 9 67.34 -48.57 -38.08
C GLU A 9 66.98 -48.04 -39.47
N GLY A 10 66.45 -46.81 -39.52
CA GLY A 10 66.38 -46.05 -40.77
C GLY A 10 65.55 -44.78 -40.70
N MET A 11 66.09 -43.73 -40.07
CA MET A 11 65.65 -42.33 -40.13
C MET A 11 65.45 -41.82 -41.58
N GLY A 12 64.45 -40.95 -41.81
CA GLY A 12 64.38 -40.26 -43.11
C GLY A 12 63.14 -39.41 -43.45
N THR A 13 62.76 -38.52 -42.54
CA THR A 13 62.30 -37.13 -42.81
C THR A 13 61.40 -36.77 -44.03
N LYS A 14 60.32 -36.01 -43.72
CA LYS A 14 59.73 -34.83 -44.41
C LYS A 14 58.36 -34.99 -45.11
N ARG A 15 57.39 -34.32 -44.45
CA ARG A 15 56.42 -33.33 -44.98
C ARG A 15 55.36 -33.75 -46.04
N ARG A 16 54.12 -33.55 -45.59
CA ARG A 16 53.02 -32.72 -46.15
C ARG A 16 51.90 -33.42 -46.94
N TRP A 17 50.67 -33.10 -46.48
CA TRP A 17 49.37 -33.02 -47.18
C TRP A 17 48.71 -34.37 -47.50
N VAL A 18 47.40 -34.61 -47.39
CA VAL A 18 46.17 -33.89 -47.01
C VAL A 18 45.07 -34.98 -46.92
N LEU A 19 44.06 -34.80 -46.04
CA LEU A 19 42.72 -35.44 -46.02
C LEU A 19 42.59 -36.98 -45.92
N ALA A 20 42.01 -37.45 -44.80
CA ALA A 20 40.72 -38.16 -44.80
C ALA A 20 40.24 -38.46 -43.36
N MET A 21 39.08 -37.88 -43.05
CA MET A 21 37.93 -38.44 -42.32
C MET A 21 38.11 -39.26 -41.05
N GLY A 22 37.42 -38.80 -39.98
CA GLY A 22 36.91 -39.70 -38.96
C GLY A 22 37.02 -39.23 -37.51
N ALA A 23 37.13 -37.93 -37.24
CA ALA A 23 37.05 -37.43 -35.86
C ALA A 23 35.59 -37.20 -35.48
N LEU A 24 35.09 -38.15 -34.69
CA LEU A 24 33.85 -38.14 -33.91
C LEU A 24 33.79 -36.89 -33.02
N ALA A 25 33.40 -35.74 -33.58
CA ALA A 25 33.07 -34.56 -32.80
C ALA A 25 31.67 -34.75 -32.23
N VAL A 26 31.60 -35.38 -31.06
CA VAL A 26 30.44 -35.34 -30.17
C VAL A 26 30.20 -33.86 -29.90
N GLY A 27 29.27 -33.27 -30.66
CA GLY A 27 28.75 -31.94 -30.41
C GLY A 27 28.08 -31.96 -29.05
N MET A 28 28.82 -31.60 -28.01
CA MET A 28 28.25 -31.09 -26.77
C MET A 28 27.52 -29.80 -27.15
N ALA A 29 26.27 -29.95 -27.59
CA ALA A 29 25.28 -28.92 -27.51
C ALA A 29 25.10 -28.63 -26.02
N THR A 30 25.96 -27.79 -25.48
CA THR A 30 25.66 -27.08 -24.24
C THR A 30 24.44 -26.24 -24.58
N SER A 31 23.28 -26.72 -24.16
CA SER A 31 22.08 -25.91 -24.09
C SER A 31 22.42 -24.73 -23.19
N LEU A 32 22.85 -23.62 -23.79
CA LEU A 32 22.74 -22.32 -23.16
C LEU A 32 21.23 -22.16 -22.97
N SER A 33 20.76 -22.48 -21.77
CA SER A 33 19.47 -22.02 -21.29
C SER A 33 19.55 -20.51 -21.42
N ALA A 34 18.99 -19.97 -22.51
CA ALA A 34 18.62 -18.58 -22.54
C ALA A 34 17.67 -18.43 -21.35
N LEU A 35 18.15 -17.85 -20.25
CA LEU A 35 17.25 -17.34 -19.23
C LEU A 35 16.44 -16.29 -19.97
N ALA A 36 15.26 -16.69 -20.45
CA ALA A 36 14.28 -15.74 -20.93
C ALA A 36 14.08 -14.75 -19.78
N ALA A 37 14.21 -13.46 -20.08
CA ALA A 37 13.95 -12.46 -19.07
C ALA A 37 12.48 -12.59 -18.68
N ASN A 38 12.20 -12.86 -17.41
CA ASN A 38 10.83 -12.85 -16.90
C ASN A 38 10.25 -11.45 -17.13
N VAL A 39 8.95 -11.33 -17.33
CA VAL A 39 8.30 -10.04 -17.60
C VAL A 39 7.31 -9.76 -16.50
N LEU A 40 7.41 -8.61 -15.83
CA LEU A 40 6.34 -8.09 -14.98
C LEU A 40 5.21 -7.58 -15.88
N GLN A 41 4.10 -8.31 -15.93
CA GLN A 41 2.99 -8.06 -16.85
C GLN A 41 1.93 -7.15 -16.24
N ASP A 42 1.59 -7.35 -14.97
CA ASP A 42 0.50 -6.62 -14.33
C ASP A 42 0.81 -6.34 -12.85
N VAL A 43 0.24 -5.26 -12.32
CA VAL A 43 0.22 -4.96 -10.88
C VAL A 43 -1.20 -4.64 -10.47
N ARG A 44 -1.76 -5.51 -9.62
CA ARG A 44 -3.06 -5.32 -9.01
C ARG A 44 -2.90 -5.00 -7.55
N TYR A 45 -3.89 -4.32 -6.99
CA TYR A 45 -3.93 -4.08 -5.56
C TYR A 45 -5.34 -4.32 -5.02
N ALA A 46 -5.39 -4.78 -3.79
CA ALA A 46 -6.62 -4.95 -3.03
C ALA A 46 -6.39 -4.47 -1.59
N SER A 47 -7.37 -3.75 -1.05
CA SER A 47 -7.37 -3.41 0.36
C SER A 47 -7.75 -4.65 1.17
N ALA A 48 -6.93 -4.98 2.17
CA ALA A 48 -7.15 -6.10 3.08
C ALA A 48 -7.48 -5.59 4.51
N PRO A 49 -8.12 -6.43 5.35
CA PRO A 49 -8.49 -6.04 6.70
C PRO A 49 -7.30 -5.54 7.53
N GLY A 50 -7.55 -4.56 8.41
CA GLY A 50 -6.50 -3.97 9.25
C GLY A 50 -5.66 -2.90 8.54
N GLY A 51 -6.22 -2.24 7.52
CA GLY A 51 -5.54 -1.19 6.75
C GLY A 51 -4.39 -1.71 5.89
N LYS A 52 -4.36 -3.02 5.67
CA LYS A 52 -3.35 -3.69 4.84
C LYS A 52 -3.64 -3.45 3.36
N VAL A 53 -2.60 -3.50 2.55
CA VAL A 53 -2.73 -3.47 1.10
C VAL A 53 -2.01 -4.68 0.55
N ASP A 54 -2.75 -5.54 -0.13
CA ASP A 54 -2.18 -6.64 -0.92
C ASP A 54 -1.89 -6.10 -2.32
N ILE A 55 -0.63 -6.16 -2.71
CA ILE A 55 -0.14 -5.79 -4.04
C ILE A 55 0.25 -7.10 -4.72
N THR A 56 -0.46 -7.45 -5.77
CA THR A 56 -0.20 -8.67 -6.56
C THR A 56 0.51 -8.28 -7.84
N LEU A 57 1.74 -8.75 -7.98
CA LEU A 57 2.56 -8.61 -9.17
C LEU A 57 2.45 -9.89 -10.00
N GLU A 58 2.05 -9.76 -11.26
CA GLU A 58 1.88 -10.87 -12.19
C GLU A 58 3.05 -10.95 -13.17
N PHE A 59 3.62 -12.15 -13.32
CA PHE A 59 4.80 -12.40 -14.13
C PHE A 59 4.51 -13.40 -15.25
N SER A 60 5.31 -13.36 -16.32
CA SER A 60 5.23 -14.33 -17.42
C SER A 60 5.66 -15.74 -17.01
N GLU A 61 6.61 -15.84 -16.08
CA GLU A 61 7.17 -17.08 -15.57
C GLU A 61 7.14 -17.09 -14.03
N PRO A 62 7.28 -18.26 -13.37
CA PRO A 62 7.38 -18.33 -11.93
C PRO A 62 8.40 -17.36 -11.34
N VAL A 63 8.04 -16.72 -10.24
CA VAL A 63 8.87 -15.68 -9.61
C VAL A 63 10.09 -16.34 -8.96
N GLY A 64 11.29 -15.89 -9.35
CA GLY A 64 12.55 -16.33 -8.77
C GLY A 64 12.86 -15.68 -7.42
N ASP A 65 14.14 -15.56 -7.09
CA ASP A 65 14.58 -14.93 -5.84
C ASP A 65 14.24 -13.43 -5.81
N VAL A 66 13.36 -13.03 -4.88
CA VAL A 66 12.98 -11.64 -4.65
C VAL A 66 13.71 -11.10 -3.44
N GLN A 67 14.41 -9.97 -3.60
CA GLN A 67 15.07 -9.27 -2.51
C GLN A 67 14.28 -8.02 -2.15
N ALA A 68 13.62 -8.03 -1.00
CA ALA A 68 12.83 -6.90 -0.53
C ALA A 68 13.55 -6.16 0.61
N PHE A 69 13.52 -4.83 0.58
CA PHE A 69 14.10 -3.98 1.62
C PHE A 69 13.25 -2.72 1.83
N THR A 70 13.29 -2.18 3.05
CA THR A 70 12.63 -0.92 3.40
C THR A 70 13.63 0.23 3.51
N THR A 71 13.15 1.44 3.27
CA THR A 71 13.86 2.70 3.51
C THR A 71 12.93 3.60 4.30
N ASP A 72 13.45 4.39 5.27
CA ASP A 72 12.61 5.21 6.15
C ASP A 72 12.54 6.69 5.74
N THR A 73 13.47 7.18 4.92
CA THR A 73 13.54 8.60 4.53
C THR A 73 13.85 8.75 3.04
N PRO A 74 12.82 8.86 2.17
CA PRO A 74 11.39 8.72 2.45
C PRO A 74 10.97 7.25 2.69
N PRO A 75 9.84 6.99 3.37
CA PRO A 75 9.36 5.63 3.65
C PRO A 75 8.99 4.90 2.36
N ARG A 76 9.69 3.79 2.08
CA ARG A 76 9.56 3.00 0.85
C ARG A 76 9.80 1.52 1.10
N ILE A 77 9.12 0.65 0.35
CA ILE A 77 9.50 -0.76 0.20
C ILE A 77 9.99 -0.93 -1.23
N ALA A 78 11.21 -1.43 -1.40
CA ALA A 78 11.77 -1.75 -2.70
C ALA A 78 12.01 -3.25 -2.81
N MET A 79 11.62 -3.82 -3.94
CA MET A 79 11.79 -5.22 -4.28
C MET A 79 12.62 -5.33 -5.54
N ASP A 80 13.76 -5.98 -5.44
CA ASP A 80 14.65 -6.26 -6.55
C ASP A 80 14.35 -7.64 -7.14
N LEU A 81 14.08 -7.64 -8.44
CA LEU A 81 13.70 -8.80 -9.24
C LEU A 81 14.79 -9.03 -10.29
N PRO A 82 15.70 -10.00 -10.08
CA PRO A 82 16.76 -10.31 -11.03
C PRO A 82 16.19 -10.99 -12.29
N GLY A 83 16.79 -10.71 -13.45
CA GLY A 83 16.38 -11.32 -14.72
C GLY A 83 14.94 -10.98 -15.11
N THR A 84 14.38 -9.90 -14.58
CA THR A 84 13.00 -9.47 -14.83
C THR A 84 12.99 -8.15 -15.57
N SER A 85 12.19 -8.06 -16.62
CA SER A 85 11.90 -6.85 -17.40
C SER A 85 10.58 -6.22 -17.00
N ASN A 86 10.44 -4.91 -17.21
CA ASN A 86 9.22 -4.17 -16.88
C ASN A 86 8.27 -4.11 -18.09
N GLY A 87 7.19 -4.89 -18.05
CA GLY A 87 6.14 -4.90 -19.08
C GLY A 87 4.92 -4.05 -18.74
N LEU A 88 4.96 -3.24 -17.67
CA LEU A 88 3.82 -2.41 -17.27
C LEU A 88 3.58 -1.25 -18.23
N ASP A 89 2.33 -1.07 -18.66
CA ASP A 89 1.91 0.07 -19.49
C ASP A 89 2.06 1.41 -18.75
N GLN A 90 1.87 1.38 -17.42
CA GLN A 90 1.92 2.55 -16.56
C GLN A 90 3.20 2.55 -15.74
N ARG A 91 3.96 3.65 -15.85
CA ARG A 91 5.19 3.86 -15.06
C ARG A 91 4.92 3.98 -13.55
N ARG A 92 3.74 4.45 -13.16
CA ARG A 92 3.34 4.67 -11.77
C ARG A 92 1.85 4.37 -11.61
N ILE A 93 1.54 3.49 -10.67
CA ILE A 93 0.19 3.07 -10.33
C ILE A 93 -0.13 3.67 -8.96
N VAL A 94 -1.11 4.58 -8.91
CA VAL A 94 -1.53 5.23 -7.67
C VAL A 94 -2.47 4.30 -6.93
N ILE A 95 -2.16 4.00 -5.67
CA ILE A 95 -2.98 3.12 -4.81
C ILE A 95 -3.75 3.94 -3.79
N GLY A 96 -3.07 4.85 -3.07
CA GLY A 96 -3.70 5.75 -2.12
C GLY A 96 -4.47 5.06 -0.99
N SER A 97 -4.04 3.87 -0.56
CA SER A 97 -4.75 3.04 0.44
C SER A 97 -3.79 2.56 1.53
N GLY A 98 -4.28 2.43 2.77
CA GLY A 98 -3.47 1.96 3.90
C GLY A 98 -2.26 2.86 4.17
N ALA A 99 -1.07 2.26 4.28
CA ALA A 99 0.20 2.98 4.31
C ALA A 99 0.80 3.21 2.91
N THR A 100 0.15 2.71 1.86
CA THR A 100 0.68 2.63 0.50
C THR A 100 0.22 3.81 -0.36
N SER A 101 1.18 4.56 -0.89
CA SER A 101 0.92 5.69 -1.78
C SER A 101 0.81 5.25 -3.23
N ALA A 102 1.89 4.70 -3.78
CA ALA A 102 1.97 4.33 -5.19
C ALA A 102 2.99 3.21 -5.41
N VAL A 103 2.84 2.48 -6.52
CA VAL A 103 3.82 1.49 -6.98
C VAL A 103 4.44 1.97 -8.28
N SER A 104 5.73 1.77 -8.42
CA SER A 104 6.49 2.04 -9.65
C SER A 104 7.48 0.91 -9.90
N ALA A 105 7.73 0.60 -11.16
CA ALA A 105 8.76 -0.37 -11.54
C ALA A 105 9.82 0.34 -12.38
N VAL A 106 11.08 0.10 -12.06
CA VAL A 106 12.23 0.66 -12.77
C VAL A 106 13.16 -0.47 -13.15
N GLU A 107 13.40 -0.63 -14.44
CA GLU A 107 14.34 -1.62 -14.97
C GLU A 107 15.72 -0.99 -15.19
N ALA A 108 16.77 -1.64 -14.68
CA ALA A 108 18.15 -1.26 -14.94
C ALA A 108 19.10 -2.46 -14.82
N GLY A 109 19.97 -2.66 -15.82
CA GLY A 109 21.05 -3.64 -15.77
C GLY A 109 20.58 -5.09 -15.56
N GLY A 110 19.49 -5.49 -16.25
CA GLY A 110 18.94 -6.84 -16.17
C GLY A 110 18.18 -7.15 -14.87
N ARG A 111 17.79 -6.12 -14.11
CA ARG A 111 16.99 -6.25 -12.88
C ARG A 111 15.85 -5.22 -12.91
N THR A 112 14.69 -5.62 -12.45
CA THR A 112 13.57 -4.71 -12.20
C THR A 112 13.47 -4.43 -10.71
N ARG A 113 13.54 -3.15 -10.33
CA ARG A 113 13.26 -2.68 -8.98
C ARG A 113 11.84 -2.16 -8.92
N VAL A 114 10.97 -2.87 -8.21
CA VAL A 114 9.62 -2.40 -7.89
C VAL A 114 9.70 -1.60 -6.59
N VAL A 115 9.33 -0.33 -6.64
CA VAL A 115 9.30 0.58 -5.50
C VAL A 115 7.86 0.89 -5.15
N VAL A 116 7.50 0.57 -3.92
CA VAL A 116 6.25 0.96 -3.28
C VAL A 116 6.54 2.18 -2.41
N ASP A 117 6.06 3.34 -2.84
CA ASP A 117 6.06 4.56 -2.04
C ASP A 117 5.05 4.41 -0.91
N LEU A 118 5.47 4.72 0.31
CA LEU A 118 4.60 4.70 1.48
C LEU A 118 4.34 6.13 1.99
N PHE A 119 3.19 6.33 2.61
CA PHE A 119 2.91 7.55 3.36
C PHE A 119 3.57 7.55 4.74
N ARG A 120 3.81 6.37 5.31
CA ARG A 120 4.41 6.15 6.63
C ARG A 120 5.13 4.79 6.67
N PRO A 121 6.16 4.60 7.53
CA PRO A 121 6.83 3.32 7.69
C PRO A 121 5.86 2.18 8.02
N ALA A 122 5.98 1.07 7.30
CA ALA A 122 5.10 -0.09 7.45
C ALA A 122 5.89 -1.40 7.31
N GLY A 123 5.48 -2.41 8.10
CA GLY A 123 5.91 -3.78 7.89
C GLY A 123 5.36 -4.33 6.57
N TYR A 124 5.98 -5.37 6.05
CA TYR A 124 5.50 -6.05 4.86
C TYR A 124 5.81 -7.54 4.92
N THR A 125 5.04 -8.31 4.17
CA THR A 125 5.32 -9.72 3.91
C THR A 125 5.20 -10.01 2.42
N THR A 126 6.12 -10.79 1.89
CA THR A 126 6.10 -11.22 0.48
C THR A 126 5.82 -12.71 0.41
N ARG A 127 4.95 -13.12 -0.51
CA ARG A 127 4.67 -14.52 -0.82
C ARG A 127 4.68 -14.73 -2.32
N ALA A 128 5.59 -15.57 -2.80
CA ALA A 128 5.57 -16.03 -4.19
C ALA A 128 4.64 -17.25 -4.29
N THR A 129 3.80 -17.29 -5.32
CA THR A 129 2.91 -18.41 -5.64
C THR A 129 2.87 -18.58 -7.15
N GLY A 130 3.70 -19.50 -7.67
CA GLY A 130 3.87 -19.66 -9.11
C GLY A 130 4.43 -18.38 -9.74
N ASN A 131 3.69 -17.83 -10.71
CA ASN A 131 4.02 -16.59 -11.42
C ASN A 131 3.43 -15.32 -10.75
N LEU A 132 2.91 -15.43 -9.53
CA LEU A 132 2.41 -14.30 -8.76
C LEU A 132 3.33 -14.02 -7.57
N LEU A 133 3.65 -12.74 -7.35
CA LEU A 133 4.23 -12.27 -6.10
C LEU A 133 3.21 -11.38 -5.40
N VAL A 134 2.77 -11.82 -4.22
CA VAL A 134 1.89 -11.03 -3.36
C VAL A 134 2.75 -10.34 -2.30
N LEU A 135 2.77 -9.02 -2.35
CA LEU A 135 3.31 -8.16 -1.30
C LEU A 135 2.14 -7.64 -0.46
N THR A 136 2.03 -8.11 0.77
CA THR A 136 1.12 -7.54 1.76
C THR A 136 1.86 -6.45 2.53
N VAL A 137 1.46 -5.20 2.35
CA VAL A 137 1.94 -4.06 3.15
C VAL A 137 1.02 -3.92 4.35
N ASP A 138 1.59 -3.88 5.56
CA ASP A 138 0.83 -3.62 6.77
C ASP A 138 0.34 -2.17 6.81
N GLY A 139 -0.68 -1.88 7.62
CA GLY A 139 -1.24 -0.52 7.74
C GLY A 139 -0.29 0.56 8.30
N GLY A 140 0.98 0.23 8.55
CA GLY A 140 1.98 1.06 9.20
C GLY A 140 2.16 0.69 10.67
N ALA A 141 3.40 0.68 11.15
CA ALA A 141 3.66 0.63 12.58
C ALA A 141 3.46 2.03 13.15
N GLN A 142 2.39 2.25 13.93
CA GLN A 142 2.43 3.31 14.93
C GLN A 142 3.41 2.86 16.02
N PRO A 143 4.34 3.70 16.47
CA PRO A 143 5.13 3.40 17.66
C PRO A 143 4.16 3.32 18.85
N ASN A 144 3.75 2.09 19.18
CA ASN A 144 3.01 1.78 20.39
C ASN A 144 3.95 1.94 21.58
N ASN A 145 4.10 3.17 22.08
CA ASN A 145 4.36 3.33 23.49
C ASN A 145 3.03 3.09 24.20
N LEU A 146 2.89 1.90 24.78
CA LEU A 146 2.36 1.67 26.13
C LEU A 146 2.40 0.16 26.41
N ALA A 147 3.43 -0.26 27.15
CA ALA A 147 3.48 -1.54 27.83
C ALA A 147 2.54 -1.52 29.04
N THR A 148 1.70 -2.55 29.22
CA THR A 148 1.62 -3.47 30.40
C THR A 148 0.27 -4.20 30.48
N GLY A 149 0.30 -5.54 30.54
CA GLY A 149 -0.80 -6.38 31.05
C GLY A 149 -1.20 -7.57 30.16
N PRO A 150 -1.31 -8.83 30.67
CA PRO A 150 -1.20 -10.04 29.86
C PRO A 150 -2.55 -10.69 29.50
N ASP A 151 -2.85 -10.83 28.21
CA ASP A 151 -3.61 -11.97 27.66
C ASP A 151 -3.37 -12.05 26.13
N PRO A 152 -2.59 -13.03 25.62
CA PRO A 152 -2.22 -13.09 24.21
C PRO A 152 -3.32 -13.65 23.29
N THR A 153 -4.53 -13.96 23.80
CA THR A 153 -5.57 -14.63 23.00
C THR A 153 -6.72 -13.76 22.50
N LYS A 154 -6.71 -12.45 22.80
CA LYS A 154 -7.67 -11.50 22.20
C LYS A 154 -6.94 -10.30 21.62
N LYS A 155 -6.41 -10.46 20.41
CA LYS A 155 -6.03 -9.32 19.57
C LYS A 155 -7.32 -8.66 19.08
N VAL A 156 -7.90 -7.79 19.91
CA VAL A 156 -8.96 -6.87 19.47
C VAL A 156 -8.33 -6.03 18.37
N ALA A 157 -8.78 -6.24 17.13
CA ALA A 157 -8.51 -5.29 16.06
C ALA A 157 -8.91 -3.92 16.60
N THR A 158 -7.96 -3.00 16.76
CA THR A 158 -8.27 -1.62 17.13
C THR A 158 -9.10 -1.07 15.98
N ALA A 159 -10.41 -1.15 16.13
CA ALA A 159 -11.36 -0.53 15.24
C ALA A 159 -10.99 0.94 15.19
N LEU A 160 -10.96 1.49 13.97
CA LEU A 160 -10.85 2.93 13.80
C LEU A 160 -11.97 3.56 14.62
N GLU A 161 -11.64 4.59 15.39
CA GLU A 161 -12.52 5.12 16.41
C GLU A 161 -12.48 6.64 16.36
N VAL A 162 -13.64 7.27 16.62
CA VAL A 162 -13.70 8.71 16.89
C VAL A 162 -13.00 8.95 18.23
N ALA A 163 -11.80 9.53 18.18
CA ALA A 163 -11.01 9.87 19.34
C ALA A 163 -11.51 11.14 20.03
N ASN A 164 -12.04 12.10 19.25
CA ASN A 164 -12.57 13.34 19.80
C ASN A 164 -13.58 13.99 18.83
N ILE A 165 -14.51 14.77 19.38
CA ILE A 165 -15.41 15.66 18.63
C ILE A 165 -15.30 17.03 19.29
N ASP A 166 -14.72 17.98 18.56
CA ASP A 166 -14.56 19.36 19.02
C ASP A 166 -15.44 20.31 18.20
N PHE A 167 -15.87 21.39 18.83
CA PHE A 167 -16.63 22.45 18.18
C PHE A 167 -15.96 23.80 18.42
N ARG A 168 -15.78 24.56 17.34
CA ARG A 168 -15.20 25.90 17.41
C ARG A 168 -16.03 26.87 16.60
N ARG A 169 -16.12 28.09 17.10
CA ARG A 169 -16.57 29.23 16.31
C ARG A 169 -15.46 29.62 15.32
N GLY A 170 -15.78 29.60 14.04
CA GLY A 170 -14.93 30.10 12.96
C GLY A 170 -15.17 31.58 12.67
N GLU A 171 -14.52 32.08 11.64
CA GLU A 171 -14.70 33.45 11.16
C GLU A 171 -16.12 33.66 10.61
N ASN A 172 -16.59 34.91 10.60
CA ASN A 172 -17.92 35.28 10.08
C ASN A 172 -19.13 34.56 10.73
N GLY A 173 -18.96 34.01 11.94
CA GLY A 173 -20.02 33.27 12.64
C GLY A 173 -20.20 31.83 12.14
N ALA A 174 -19.24 31.29 11.40
CA ALA A 174 -19.23 29.88 11.03
C ALA A 174 -19.11 28.98 12.26
N GLY A 175 -19.73 27.81 12.23
CA GLY A 175 -19.49 26.73 13.17
C GLY A 175 -18.57 25.70 12.53
N ARG A 176 -17.43 25.41 13.16
CA ARG A 176 -16.49 24.38 12.72
C ARG A 176 -16.58 23.19 13.66
N VAL A 177 -16.99 22.05 13.12
CA VAL A 177 -17.00 20.76 13.82
C VAL A 177 -15.77 19.98 13.38
N ILE A 178 -15.02 19.46 14.34
CA ILE A 178 -13.78 18.72 14.09
C ILE A 178 -13.93 17.33 14.68
N LEU A 179 -13.99 16.32 13.82
CA LEU A 179 -13.99 14.92 14.21
C LEU A 179 -12.56 14.42 14.11
N LYS A 180 -11.97 14.06 15.24
CA LYS A 180 -10.63 13.49 15.29
C LYS A 180 -10.73 11.98 15.43
N PHE A 181 -9.98 11.26 14.62
CA PHE A 181 -9.92 9.80 14.68
C PHE A 181 -8.63 9.32 15.33
N ASN A 182 -8.66 8.15 15.95
CA ASN A 182 -7.48 7.49 16.53
C ASN A 182 -6.52 6.93 15.46
N GLY A 183 -6.88 7.04 14.18
CA GLY A 183 -6.08 6.60 13.04
C GLY A 183 -6.60 7.18 11.73
N ASP A 184 -5.90 6.89 10.64
CA ASP A 184 -6.32 7.27 9.30
C ASP A 184 -7.25 6.21 8.69
N GLY A 185 -7.95 6.54 7.59
CA GLY A 185 -8.84 5.61 6.89
C GLY A 185 -10.33 5.76 7.22
N ALA A 186 -10.70 6.82 7.96
CA ALA A 186 -12.08 7.24 8.08
C ALA A 186 -12.62 7.66 6.70
N ALA A 187 -13.69 7.01 6.25
CA ALA A 187 -14.43 7.42 5.05
C ALA A 187 -15.72 8.10 5.52
N ALA A 188 -15.72 9.43 5.49
CA ALA A 188 -16.84 10.25 5.94
C ALA A 188 -17.63 10.79 4.74
N ASP A 189 -18.94 10.55 4.74
CA ASP A 189 -19.91 11.09 3.78
C ASP A 189 -20.81 12.11 4.49
N MET A 190 -20.96 13.31 3.91
CA MET A 190 -21.82 14.35 4.44
C MET A 190 -23.04 14.53 3.55
N ARG A 191 -24.21 14.53 4.18
CA ARG A 191 -25.50 14.77 3.54
C ARG A 191 -26.21 15.93 4.21
N ASN A 192 -26.73 16.84 3.39
CA ASN A 192 -27.54 17.95 3.87
C ASN A 192 -29.02 17.57 3.78
N GLU A 193 -29.71 17.53 4.92
CA GLU A 193 -31.13 17.21 5.03
C GLU A 193 -31.94 18.43 5.51
N GLY A 194 -31.71 19.59 4.89
CA GLY A 194 -32.44 20.83 5.16
C GLY A 194 -32.00 21.48 6.47
N ASN A 195 -32.62 21.13 7.59
CA ASN A 195 -32.33 21.72 8.91
C ASN A 195 -31.27 20.95 9.71
N ARG A 196 -30.73 19.87 9.16
CA ARG A 196 -29.67 19.07 9.77
C ARG A 196 -28.68 18.59 8.72
N LEU A 197 -27.42 18.46 9.11
CA LEU A 197 -26.41 17.76 8.32
C LEU A 197 -26.16 16.40 8.97
N VAL A 198 -26.11 15.36 8.16
CA VAL A 198 -25.80 14.01 8.61
C VAL A 198 -24.44 13.64 8.06
N VAL A 199 -23.50 13.35 8.95
CA VAL A 199 -22.16 12.86 8.60
C VAL A 199 -22.09 11.39 8.98
N ASP A 200 -21.96 10.52 8.00
CA ASP A 200 -21.77 9.08 8.21
C ASP A 200 -20.30 8.74 7.99
N VAL A 201 -19.66 8.21 9.03
CA VAL A 201 -18.27 7.77 8.99
C VAL A 201 -18.22 6.25 8.98
N ALA A 202 -17.93 5.68 7.81
CA ALA A 202 -17.77 4.25 7.64
C ALA A 202 -16.50 3.75 8.35
N ASN A 203 -16.58 2.52 8.87
CA ASN A 203 -15.49 1.83 9.56
C ASN A 203 -14.96 2.53 10.83
N ALA A 204 -15.63 3.59 11.33
CA ALA A 204 -15.25 4.26 12.57
C ALA A 204 -16.29 4.00 13.67
N SER A 205 -15.89 3.38 14.78
CA SER A 205 -16.73 3.29 15.98
C SER A 205 -16.65 4.58 16.81
N ILE A 206 -17.66 4.85 17.63
CA ILE A 206 -17.65 5.97 18.57
C ILE A 206 -17.80 5.46 20.01
N PRO A 207 -16.90 5.84 20.93
CA PRO A 207 -16.95 5.40 22.32
C PRO A 207 -18.14 6.01 23.04
N GLU A 208 -18.66 5.31 24.04
CA GLU A 208 -19.83 5.78 24.80
C GLU A 208 -19.62 7.16 25.43
N ALA A 209 -18.38 7.50 25.79
CA ALA A 209 -18.01 8.79 26.35
C ALA A 209 -18.29 9.97 25.39
N LEU A 210 -18.16 9.74 24.08
CA LEU A 210 -18.37 10.76 23.04
C LEU A 210 -19.77 10.73 22.44
N ARG A 211 -20.60 9.71 22.73
CA ARG A 211 -22.01 9.64 22.29
C ARG A 211 -22.93 10.54 23.11
N ARG A 212 -22.47 11.73 23.47
CA ARG A 212 -23.23 12.72 24.24
C ARG A 212 -23.60 13.85 23.31
N ARG A 213 -24.84 14.30 23.39
CA ARG A 213 -25.28 15.50 22.69
C ARG A 213 -24.48 16.69 23.22
N LEU A 214 -23.76 17.38 22.33
CA LEU A 214 -23.12 18.64 22.65
C LEU A 214 -24.03 19.78 22.24
N ASP A 215 -24.35 20.66 23.18
CA ASP A 215 -25.06 21.91 22.89
C ASP A 215 -24.04 23.01 22.59
N VAL A 216 -24.23 23.70 21.47
CA VAL A 216 -23.30 24.73 20.98
C VAL A 216 -24.00 26.04 20.64
N THR A 217 -25.21 26.23 21.16
CA THR A 217 -26.01 27.44 20.96
C THR A 217 -25.34 28.72 21.48
N ASP A 218 -24.52 28.63 22.53
CA ASP A 218 -23.83 29.77 23.13
C ASP A 218 -22.72 30.38 22.24
N PHE A 219 -22.30 29.66 21.19
CA PHE A 219 -21.22 30.09 20.32
C PHE A 219 -21.66 31.04 19.19
N ALA A 220 -22.93 31.45 19.17
CA ALA A 220 -23.50 32.36 18.17
C ALA A 220 -23.20 31.91 16.71
N THR A 221 -23.35 30.61 16.46
CA THR A 221 -23.19 29.97 15.14
C THR A 221 -24.55 29.45 14.67
N PRO A 222 -24.71 29.11 13.37
CA PRO A 222 -25.93 28.45 12.92
C PRO A 222 -26.10 27.02 13.44
N VAL A 223 -25.09 26.43 14.10
CA VAL A 223 -25.18 25.10 14.68
C VAL A 223 -25.83 25.18 16.06
N LYS A 224 -26.83 24.35 16.34
CA LYS A 224 -27.50 24.25 17.64
C LYS A 224 -26.91 23.16 18.50
N SER A 225 -26.75 21.97 17.92
CA SER A 225 -26.24 20.82 18.65
C SER A 225 -25.61 19.78 17.75
N LEU A 226 -24.70 19.02 18.33
CA LEU A 226 -24.03 17.88 17.72
C LEU A 226 -24.52 16.62 18.43
N GLU A 227 -25.02 15.65 17.67
CA GLU A 227 -25.50 14.39 18.21
C GLU A 227 -24.73 13.21 17.58
N PRO A 228 -23.68 12.74 18.25
CA PRO A 228 -22.89 11.61 17.81
C PRO A 228 -23.56 10.30 18.22
N ASN A 229 -23.84 9.45 17.24
CA ASN A 229 -24.52 8.17 17.42
C ASN A 229 -23.71 7.02 16.83
N ALA A 230 -23.73 5.87 17.52
CA ALA A 230 -23.17 4.63 16.99
C ALA A 230 -24.17 4.00 16.01
N ASN A 231 -23.68 3.48 14.89
CA ASN A 231 -24.50 2.86 13.85
C ASN A 231 -23.82 1.59 13.32
N ALA A 232 -24.12 0.42 13.89
CA ALA A 232 -23.69 -0.90 13.40
C ALA A 232 -22.23 -0.99 12.89
N GLY A 233 -21.26 -0.50 13.66
CA GLY A 233 -19.83 -0.48 13.28
C GLY A 233 -19.36 0.75 12.50
N SER A 234 -20.25 1.72 12.30
CA SER A 234 -20.01 3.06 11.77
C SER A 234 -20.44 4.13 12.78
N THR A 235 -20.03 5.37 12.56
CA THR A 235 -20.46 6.52 13.38
C THR A 235 -21.33 7.42 12.54
N ARG A 236 -22.47 7.84 13.10
CA ARG A 236 -23.31 8.87 12.51
C ARG A 236 -23.27 10.10 13.41
N LEU A 237 -22.83 11.22 12.89
CA LEU A 237 -22.93 12.51 13.54
C LEU A 237 -24.07 13.31 12.91
N VAL A 238 -25.05 13.67 13.72
CA VAL A 238 -26.13 14.57 13.29
C VAL A 238 -25.84 15.97 13.81
N ILE A 239 -25.70 16.92 12.90
CA ILE A 239 -25.45 18.33 13.19
C ILE A 239 -26.77 19.07 12.99
N HIS A 240 -27.37 19.51 14.09
CA HIS A 240 -28.61 20.30 14.03
C HIS A 240 -28.27 21.76 13.76
N THR A 241 -28.94 22.35 12.77
CA THR A 241 -28.68 23.73 12.35
C THR A 241 -29.93 24.59 12.45
N ASN A 242 -29.74 25.90 12.45
CA ASN A 242 -30.81 26.89 12.48
C ASN A 242 -30.94 27.59 11.13
N GLY A 243 -32.07 27.40 10.46
CA GLY A 243 -32.33 28.02 9.16
C GLY A 243 -31.47 27.46 8.05
N ALA A 244 -31.40 28.19 6.93
CA ALA A 244 -30.59 27.79 5.79
C ALA A 244 -29.10 27.97 6.09
N VAL A 245 -28.32 26.92 5.83
CA VAL A 245 -26.87 26.92 6.02
C VAL A 245 -26.16 26.48 4.75
N GLU A 246 -24.93 26.95 4.61
CA GLU A 246 -23.99 26.46 3.62
C GLU A 246 -22.93 25.65 4.35
N SER A 247 -22.62 24.48 3.82
CA SER A 247 -21.83 23.46 4.51
C SER A 247 -20.70 23.00 3.62
N MET A 248 -19.49 22.98 4.16
CA MET A 248 -18.30 22.48 3.50
C MET A 248 -17.63 21.43 4.39
N ALA A 249 -17.09 20.39 3.78
CA ALA A 249 -16.41 19.33 4.49
C ALA A 249 -15.07 19.03 3.82
N TYR A 250 -14.05 18.80 4.62
CA TYR A 250 -12.76 18.35 4.12
C TYR A 250 -12.07 17.48 5.16
N GLN A 251 -11.23 16.58 4.67
CA GLN A 251 -10.43 15.69 5.51
C GLN A 251 -8.97 16.11 5.43
N THR A 252 -8.33 16.21 6.59
CA THR A 252 -6.90 16.52 6.73
C THR A 252 -6.27 15.49 7.67
N GLY A 253 -5.50 14.54 7.12
CA GLY A 253 -4.96 13.42 7.89
C GLY A 253 -6.06 12.61 8.58
N ASN A 254 -6.00 12.56 9.92
CA ASN A 254 -6.95 11.87 10.79
C ASN A 254 -8.06 12.79 11.34
N GLU A 255 -8.28 13.95 10.74
CA GLU A 255 -9.31 14.89 11.14
C GLU A 255 -10.28 15.16 9.99
N TYR A 256 -11.58 15.03 10.27
CA TYR A 256 -12.64 15.43 9.37
C TYR A 256 -13.27 16.70 9.88
N VAL A 257 -13.20 17.75 9.07
CA VAL A 257 -13.65 19.09 9.43
C VAL A 257 -14.90 19.43 8.65
N VAL A 258 -15.93 19.83 9.37
CA VAL A 258 -17.18 20.33 8.83
C VAL A 258 -17.30 21.80 9.18
N GLU A 259 -17.34 22.65 8.17
CA GLU A 259 -17.61 24.06 8.34
C GLU A 259 -19.03 24.38 7.92
N VAL A 260 -19.80 24.97 8.84
CA VAL A 260 -21.19 25.36 8.65
C VAL A 260 -21.27 26.86 8.73
N THR A 261 -21.50 27.49 7.58
CA THR A 261 -21.71 28.93 7.48
C THR A 261 -23.19 29.24 7.41
N PRO A 262 -23.64 30.34 8.03
CA PRO A 262 -25.01 30.79 7.86
C PRO A 262 -25.20 31.19 6.40
N LYS A 263 -26.12 30.54 5.69
CA LYS A 263 -26.47 30.97 4.34
C LYS A 263 -27.18 32.29 4.49
N ARG A 264 -26.54 33.38 4.05
CA ARG A 264 -27.15 34.70 4.04
C ARG A 264 -28.31 34.68 3.05
N GLY A 265 -29.48 34.28 3.51
CA GLY A 265 -30.75 34.51 2.84
C GLY A 265 -31.11 35.98 3.01
N ALA A 266 -31.47 36.62 1.91
CA ALA A 266 -31.90 38.01 1.79
C ALA A 266 -32.60 38.52 3.06
N ALA A 267 -32.09 39.62 3.60
CA ALA A 267 -32.91 40.49 4.41
C ALA A 267 -34.19 40.77 3.62
N GLY A 268 -35.32 40.28 4.13
CA GLY A 268 -36.61 40.90 3.88
C GLY A 268 -36.68 42.20 4.64
#